data_AF-A0A9P0LRW6-F1
#
_entry.id   AF-A0A9P0LRW6-F1
#
_cell.length_a   1.000
_cell.length_b   1.000
_cell.length_c   1.000
_cell.angle_alpha   90.00
_cell.angle_beta   90.00
_cell.angle_gamma   90.00
#
_symmetry.space_group_name_H-M   'P 1'
#
loop_
_entity.id
_entity.type
_entity.pdbx_description
1 polymer ?
#
loop_
_entity_poly.entity_id
_entity_poly.type
_entity_poly.pdbx_seq_one_letter_code
_entity_poly.pdbx_strand_id
1 'polypeptide(L)'
;MCSIYLLNIGRWEFLVNIDKKWAIFEITSAIAMTCQEIIKQKGSKKLPKHLWDLVVPIFGPPSQAKRGGSGFVEPSTLTSSLKSNLVSVFFKLKDSMCLAVIISLLSKLFNILKDESSLDLQVDYVSLWPVTISNANSYDVTAVSDLLWDVVTYALKEHPTNIPFSVSWLRLMGDLNFASCHYRISLSYYLKSLSIYYDYFNIPVRPDDPIFRRMIKCCTTLGCHTQAAVLCQFLEETDYTLAFRILSDPKTCNDAVDAYYHCFWDISILEFLIYHHHKRGEFQRKKCAVQIIGMLELNASNNEEIQQEASNLRKSTFLRALCKQYVF
;
A
#
# COMPACT_ATOMS: atom_id res chain seq x y z
N MET A 1 -24.25 -19.77 7.52
CA MET A 1 -23.15 -20.70 7.93
C MET A 1 -22.70 -21.54 6.75
N CYS A 2 -23.57 -22.32 6.08
CA CYS A 2 -23.18 -23.17 4.96
C CYS A 2 -22.63 -22.40 3.73
N SER A 3 -23.18 -21.24 3.39
CA SER A 3 -22.70 -20.45 2.23
C SER A 3 -21.30 -19.87 2.43
N ILE A 4 -21.02 -19.34 3.62
CA ILE A 4 -19.68 -18.82 3.98
C ILE A 4 -18.66 -19.96 3.98
N TYR A 5 -19.05 -21.15 4.47
CA TYR A 5 -18.20 -22.33 4.39
C TYR A 5 -17.84 -22.67 2.94
N LEU A 6 -18.82 -22.74 2.04
CA LEU A 6 -18.60 -22.99 0.61
C LEU A 6 -17.67 -21.95 -0.03
N LEU A 7 -17.81 -20.68 0.36
CA LEU A 7 -16.95 -19.60 -0.11
C LEU A 7 -15.50 -19.82 0.34
N ASN A 8 -15.31 -20.17 1.61
CA ASN A 8 -14.00 -20.39 2.22
C ASN A 8 -13.26 -21.63 1.69
N ILE A 9 -13.98 -22.64 1.21
CA ILE A 9 -13.38 -23.82 0.56
C ILE A 9 -13.28 -23.69 -0.97
N GLY A 10 -13.57 -22.51 -1.52
CA GLY A 10 -13.45 -22.24 -2.96
C GLY A 10 -14.51 -22.92 -3.84
N ARG A 11 -15.59 -23.46 -3.26
CA ARG A 11 -16.65 -24.17 -4.00
C ARG A 11 -17.74 -23.21 -4.48
N TRP A 12 -17.29 -22.25 -5.29
CA TRP A 12 -18.07 -21.12 -5.76
C TRP A 12 -19.20 -21.52 -6.71
N GLU A 13 -19.06 -22.62 -7.48
CA GLU A 13 -20.08 -23.07 -8.43
C GLU A 13 -21.45 -23.32 -7.78
N PHE A 14 -21.47 -23.75 -6.53
CA PHE A 14 -22.70 -24.01 -5.78
C PHE A 14 -23.38 -22.71 -5.34
N LEU A 15 -22.62 -21.64 -5.10
CA LEU A 15 -23.15 -20.36 -4.62
C LEU A 15 -23.78 -19.51 -5.73
N VAL A 16 -23.31 -19.67 -6.97
CA VAL A 16 -23.86 -18.94 -8.13
C VAL A 16 -25.29 -19.38 -8.46
N ASN A 17 -25.60 -20.66 -8.21
CA ASN A 17 -26.86 -21.30 -8.61
C ASN A 17 -27.91 -21.38 -7.49
N ILE A 18 -27.62 -20.87 -6.28
CA ILE A 18 -28.54 -20.92 -5.14
C ILE A 18 -29.56 -19.77 -5.22
N ASP A 19 -30.80 -20.08 -4.82
CA ASP A 19 -31.89 -19.12 -4.67
C ASP A 19 -31.55 -18.02 -3.64
N LYS A 20 -31.56 -16.76 -4.09
CA LYS A 20 -31.04 -15.59 -3.35
C LYS A 20 -32.05 -15.00 -2.36
N LYS A 21 -32.84 -15.85 -1.71
CA LYS A 21 -33.92 -15.43 -0.78
C LYS A 21 -33.42 -14.72 0.47
N TRP A 22 -32.15 -14.90 0.85
CA TRP A 22 -31.57 -14.29 2.05
C TRP A 22 -30.35 -13.45 1.69
N ALA A 23 -30.21 -12.29 2.33
CA ALA A 23 -29.12 -11.34 2.10
C ALA A 23 -27.73 -12.02 2.17
N ILE A 24 -27.51 -12.95 3.10
CA ILE A 24 -26.22 -13.67 3.21
C ILE A 24 -25.93 -14.50 1.95
N PHE A 25 -26.93 -15.13 1.33
CA PHE A 25 -26.74 -15.87 0.07
C PHE A 25 -26.47 -14.93 -1.10
N GLU A 26 -27.17 -13.80 -1.16
CA GLU A 26 -26.94 -12.78 -2.17
C GLU A 26 -25.51 -12.22 -2.10
N ILE A 27 -25.04 -11.87 -0.90
CA ILE A 27 -23.67 -11.39 -0.64
C ILE A 27 -22.64 -12.46 -1.04
N THR A 28 -22.78 -13.68 -0.52
CA THR A 28 -21.80 -14.75 -0.80
C THR A 28 -21.80 -15.18 -2.26
N SER A 29 -22.96 -15.18 -2.93
CA SER A 29 -23.07 -15.41 -4.38
C SER A 29 -22.37 -14.29 -5.18
N ALA A 30 -22.56 -13.03 -4.79
CA ALA A 30 -21.90 -11.90 -5.42
C ALA A 30 -20.37 -12.00 -5.35
N ILE A 31 -19.83 -12.34 -4.17
CA ILE A 31 -18.39 -12.53 -3.97
C ILE A 31 -17.88 -13.71 -4.82
N ALA A 32 -18.58 -14.84 -4.79
CA ALA A 32 -18.25 -16.04 -5.56
C ALA A 32 -18.18 -15.75 -7.07
N MET A 33 -19.18 -15.04 -7.62
CA MET A 33 -19.21 -14.64 -9.02
C MET A 33 -18.03 -13.76 -9.39
N THR A 34 -17.71 -12.76 -8.56
CA THR A 34 -16.56 -11.87 -8.80
C THR A 34 -15.24 -12.65 -8.77
N CYS A 35 -15.06 -13.57 -7.82
CA CYS A 35 -13.87 -14.41 -7.75
C CYS A 35 -13.71 -15.31 -8.99
N GLN A 36 -14.79 -15.96 -9.43
CA GLN A 36 -14.79 -16.77 -10.65
C GLN A 36 -14.41 -15.95 -11.89
N GLU A 37 -14.94 -14.73 -12.02
CA GLU A 37 -14.66 -13.89 -13.18
C GLU A 37 -13.19 -13.44 -13.22
N ILE A 38 -12.60 -13.10 -12.07
CA ILE A 38 -11.17 -12.75 -12.00
C ILE A 38 -10.30 -13.93 -12.44
N ILE A 39 -10.59 -15.15 -11.96
CA ILE A 39 -9.84 -16.34 -12.37
C ILE A 39 -10.01 -16.62 -13.87
N LYS A 40 -11.26 -16.61 -14.34
CA LYS A 40 -11.60 -16.90 -15.75
C LYS A 40 -10.96 -15.91 -16.72
N GLN A 41 -10.95 -14.63 -16.36
CA GLN A 41 -10.42 -13.56 -17.21
C GLN A 41 -8.96 -13.22 -16.91
N LYS A 42 -8.30 -13.93 -15.99
CA LYS A 42 -6.95 -13.60 -15.49
C LYS A 42 -6.82 -12.13 -15.07
N GLY A 43 -7.89 -11.57 -14.51
CA GLY A 43 -7.94 -10.17 -14.06
C GLY A 43 -7.83 -9.11 -15.18
N SER A 44 -8.20 -9.43 -16.43
CA SER A 44 -8.01 -8.52 -17.57
C SER A 44 -9.22 -7.65 -17.94
N LYS A 45 -10.44 -8.01 -17.50
CA LYS A 45 -11.65 -7.21 -17.80
C LYS A 45 -12.35 -6.73 -16.54
N LYS A 46 -13.22 -5.74 -16.74
CA LYS A 46 -14.02 -5.13 -15.67
C LYS A 46 -14.92 -6.16 -14.99
N LEU A 47 -15.07 -6.00 -13.67
CA LEU A 47 -15.84 -6.91 -12.85
C LEU A 47 -17.35 -6.67 -12.99
N PRO A 48 -18.18 -7.70 -12.75
CA PRO A 48 -19.61 -7.52 -12.58
C PRO A 48 -19.91 -6.52 -11.46
N LYS A 49 -20.86 -5.61 -11.69
CA LYS A 49 -21.22 -4.56 -10.72
C LYS A 49 -22.04 -5.08 -9.54
N HIS A 50 -22.53 -6.31 -9.56
CA HIS A 50 -23.43 -6.83 -8.54
C HIS A 50 -22.88 -6.69 -7.11
N LEU A 51 -21.62 -7.06 -6.86
CA LEU A 51 -21.01 -6.86 -5.53
C LEU A 51 -20.82 -5.38 -5.20
N TRP A 52 -20.43 -4.57 -6.18
CA TRP A 52 -20.26 -3.12 -6.04
C TRP A 52 -21.58 -2.45 -5.63
N ASP A 53 -22.66 -2.77 -6.32
CA ASP A 53 -23.99 -2.21 -6.11
C ASP A 53 -24.60 -2.64 -4.76
N LEU A 54 -24.17 -3.77 -4.19
CA LEU A 54 -24.54 -4.20 -2.83
C LEU A 54 -23.76 -3.47 -1.74
N VAL A 55 -22.48 -3.22 -1.95
CA VAL A 55 -21.58 -2.69 -0.90
C VAL A 55 -21.60 -1.16 -0.84
N VAL A 56 -21.56 -0.48 -1.97
CA VAL A 56 -21.44 0.99 -2.02
C VAL A 56 -22.56 1.73 -1.28
N PRO A 57 -23.85 1.37 -1.42
CA PRO A 57 -24.94 2.12 -0.77
C PRO A 57 -24.88 2.16 0.76
N ILE A 58 -24.13 1.25 1.39
CA ILE A 58 -24.01 1.15 2.85
C ILE A 58 -23.23 2.32 3.46
N PHE A 59 -22.37 2.93 2.64
CA PHE A 59 -21.61 4.11 3.01
C PHE A 59 -22.26 5.41 2.55
N GLY A 60 -23.36 5.32 1.80
CA GLY A 60 -24.10 6.46 1.28
C GLY A 60 -25.12 7.00 2.29
N PRO A 61 -25.77 8.13 1.95
CA PRO A 61 -26.82 8.69 2.79
C PRO A 61 -27.98 7.68 2.92
N PRO A 62 -28.68 7.66 4.06
CA PRO A 62 -29.84 6.79 4.24
C PRO A 62 -30.84 7.05 3.12
N SER A 63 -31.26 5.98 2.43
CA SER A 63 -32.16 6.08 1.28
C SER A 63 -33.43 6.82 1.68
N GLN A 64 -33.66 8.02 1.11
CA GLN A 64 -34.93 8.72 1.28
C GLN A 64 -36.02 7.89 0.61
N ALA A 65 -36.99 7.40 1.38
CA ALA A 65 -38.13 6.67 0.85
C ALA A 65 -38.84 7.53 -0.21
N LYS A 66 -39.08 6.97 -1.40
CA LYS A 66 -40.21 7.43 -2.21
C LYS A 66 -41.47 7.15 -1.38
N ARG A 67 -42.09 8.22 -0.87
CA ARG A 67 -43.37 8.18 -0.15
C ARG A 67 -44.41 7.45 -1.02
N GLY A 68 -44.71 6.20 -0.71
CA GLY A 68 -45.76 5.46 -1.39
C GLY A 68 -45.89 4.03 -0.90
N GLY A 69 -46.90 3.76 -0.07
CA GLY A 69 -47.54 2.44 0.03
C GLY A 69 -47.09 1.52 1.16
N SER A 70 -47.85 1.54 2.27
CA SER A 70 -48.21 0.40 3.16
C SER A 70 -47.12 -0.61 3.56
N GLY A 71 -46.81 -0.63 4.87
CA GLY A 71 -46.06 -1.70 5.54
C GLY A 71 -44.55 -1.49 5.56
N PHE A 72 -44.08 -0.31 5.99
CA PHE A 72 -42.66 0.04 5.92
C PHE A 72 -41.88 -0.46 7.14
N VAL A 73 -41.05 -1.48 6.95
CA VAL A 73 -39.76 -1.52 7.65
C VAL A 73 -39.01 -0.26 7.20
N GLU A 74 -38.58 0.58 8.15
CA GLU A 74 -37.86 1.80 7.78
C GLU A 74 -36.65 1.47 6.87
N PRO A 75 -36.42 2.20 5.77
CA PRO A 75 -35.28 1.96 4.88
C PRO A 75 -33.93 1.94 5.60
N SER A 76 -33.80 2.74 6.66
CA SER A 76 -32.67 2.77 7.60
C SER A 76 -32.42 1.42 8.29
N THR A 77 -33.49 0.69 8.62
CA THR A 77 -33.42 -0.63 9.27
C THR A 77 -32.99 -1.72 8.29
N LEU A 78 -33.41 -1.63 7.02
CA LEU A 78 -32.99 -2.55 5.95
C LEU A 78 -31.52 -2.37 5.57
N THR A 79 -31.07 -1.12 5.42
CA THR A 79 -29.65 -0.81 5.15
C THR A 79 -28.76 -1.18 6.33
N SER A 80 -29.23 -0.97 7.57
CA SER A 80 -28.54 -1.42 8.79
C SER A 80 -28.41 -2.94 8.87
N SER A 81 -29.49 -3.69 8.57
CA SER A 81 -29.46 -5.15 8.51
C SER A 81 -28.50 -5.66 7.42
N LEU A 82 -28.54 -5.09 6.21
CA LEU A 82 -27.62 -5.43 5.13
C LEU A 82 -26.16 -5.14 5.51
N LYS A 83 -25.88 -3.98 6.12
CA LYS A 83 -24.57 -3.61 6.65
C LYS A 83 -24.06 -4.64 7.65
N SER A 84 -24.88 -5.02 8.62
CA SER A 84 -24.52 -6.01 9.63
C SER A 84 -24.22 -7.39 9.03
N ASN A 85 -24.99 -7.81 8.02
CA ASN A 85 -24.77 -9.08 7.31
C ASN A 85 -23.48 -9.05 6.49
N LEU A 86 -23.19 -7.96 5.78
CA LEU A 86 -21.96 -7.81 5.01
C LEU A 86 -20.72 -7.81 5.88
N VAL A 87 -20.73 -7.01 6.94
CA VAL A 87 -19.66 -6.99 7.94
C VAL A 87 -19.48 -8.39 8.54
N SER A 88 -20.57 -9.07 8.93
CA SER A 88 -20.47 -10.45 9.43
C SER A 88 -19.91 -11.42 8.40
N VAL A 89 -20.16 -11.26 7.10
CA VAL A 89 -19.59 -12.13 6.07
C VAL A 89 -18.10 -11.86 5.96
N PHE A 90 -17.68 -10.59 5.84
CA PHE A 90 -16.27 -10.20 5.67
C PHE A 90 -15.37 -10.78 6.76
N PHE A 91 -15.77 -10.66 8.03
CA PHE A 91 -15.01 -11.18 9.19
C PHE A 91 -15.15 -12.69 9.43
N LYS A 92 -15.84 -13.43 8.54
CA LYS A 92 -15.89 -14.90 8.55
C LYS A 92 -15.21 -15.51 7.32
N LEU A 93 -14.66 -14.68 6.43
CA LEU A 93 -13.93 -15.14 5.26
C LEU A 93 -12.55 -15.68 5.65
N LYS A 94 -12.14 -16.78 5.02
CA LYS A 94 -10.82 -17.40 5.20
C LYS A 94 -10.13 -17.71 3.87
N ASP A 95 -10.82 -17.51 2.76
CA ASP A 95 -10.24 -17.66 1.44
C ASP A 95 -9.54 -16.35 1.04
N SER A 96 -8.27 -16.45 0.63
CA SER A 96 -7.45 -15.27 0.33
C SER A 96 -7.94 -14.52 -0.90
N MET A 97 -8.53 -15.22 -1.87
CA MET A 97 -9.08 -14.60 -3.08
C MET A 97 -10.34 -13.79 -2.75
N CYS A 98 -11.24 -14.36 -1.94
CA CYS A 98 -12.42 -13.66 -1.46
C CYS A 98 -12.04 -12.40 -0.66
N LEU A 99 -11.07 -12.50 0.24
CA LEU A 99 -10.54 -11.35 0.98
C LEU A 99 -9.93 -10.30 0.05
N ALA A 100 -9.12 -10.71 -0.94
CA ALA A 100 -8.54 -9.80 -1.92
C ALA A 100 -9.62 -9.06 -2.73
N VAL A 101 -10.71 -9.73 -3.12
CA VAL A 101 -11.86 -9.11 -3.78
C VAL A 101 -12.49 -8.02 -2.91
N ILE A 102 -12.78 -8.33 -1.63
CA ILE A 102 -13.38 -7.35 -0.71
C ILE A 102 -12.44 -6.16 -0.48
N ILE A 103 -11.17 -6.43 -0.22
CA ILE A 103 -10.14 -5.40 -0.01
C ILE A 103 -10.03 -4.50 -1.23
N SER A 104 -9.93 -5.07 -2.45
CA SER A 104 -9.82 -4.30 -3.69
C SER A 104 -11.04 -3.40 -3.96
N LEU A 105 -12.24 -3.88 -3.60
CA LEU A 105 -13.48 -3.12 -3.75
C LEU A 105 -13.48 -1.91 -2.81
N LEU A 106 -13.18 -2.14 -1.53
CA LEU A 106 -13.14 -1.08 -0.52
C LEU A 106 -12.01 -0.08 -0.80
N SER A 107 -10.84 -0.54 -1.26
CA SER A 107 -9.75 0.33 -1.71
C SER A 107 -10.15 1.18 -2.92
N LYS A 108 -10.87 0.61 -3.90
CA LYS A 108 -11.36 1.41 -5.02
C LYS A 108 -12.36 2.46 -4.56
N LEU A 109 -13.29 2.08 -3.69
CA LEU A 109 -14.26 3.01 -3.13
C LEU A 109 -13.56 4.16 -2.39
N PHE A 110 -12.58 3.85 -1.54
CA PHE A 110 -11.76 4.86 -0.87
C PHE A 110 -11.11 5.83 -1.87
N ASN A 111 -10.45 5.33 -2.93
CA ASN A 111 -9.79 6.20 -3.91
C ASN A 111 -10.78 7.15 -4.60
N ILE A 112 -11.97 6.66 -4.96
CA ILE A 112 -13.02 7.50 -5.57
C ILE A 112 -13.50 8.58 -4.60
N LEU A 113 -13.70 8.23 -3.33
CA LEU A 113 -14.22 9.16 -2.32
C LEU A 113 -13.17 10.18 -1.87
N LYS A 114 -11.90 9.78 -1.86
CA LYS A 114 -10.79 10.65 -1.44
C LYS A 114 -10.42 11.65 -2.55
N ASP A 115 -10.57 11.26 -3.81
CA ASP A 115 -10.34 12.09 -5.01
C ASP A 115 -8.97 12.83 -5.02
N GLU A 116 -7.95 12.19 -4.44
CA GLU A 116 -6.59 12.70 -4.38
C GLU A 116 -5.64 11.62 -4.90
N SER A 117 -5.29 11.67 -6.18
CA SER A 117 -4.48 10.62 -6.84
C SER A 117 -3.15 10.32 -6.15
N SER A 118 -2.56 11.30 -5.47
CA SER A 118 -1.34 11.10 -4.67
C SER A 118 -1.50 10.14 -3.48
N LEU A 119 -2.74 9.97 -3.01
CA LEU A 119 -3.12 9.11 -1.89
C LEU A 119 -3.81 7.82 -2.35
N ASP A 120 -3.88 7.54 -3.65
CA ASP A 120 -4.53 6.35 -4.18
C ASP A 120 -3.93 5.08 -3.58
N LEU A 121 -4.79 4.28 -2.96
CA LEU A 121 -4.44 2.96 -2.44
C LEU A 121 -4.14 2.02 -3.61
N GLN A 122 -3.02 1.31 -3.54
CA GLN A 122 -2.61 0.35 -4.55
C GLN A 122 -2.77 -1.08 -4.00
N VAL A 123 -3.58 -1.89 -4.67
CA VAL A 123 -3.80 -3.30 -4.34
C VAL A 123 -4.26 -4.07 -5.57
N ASP A 124 -4.10 -5.38 -5.55
CA ASP A 124 -4.56 -6.26 -6.62
C ASP A 124 -6.05 -6.02 -6.95
N TYR A 125 -6.38 -6.09 -8.25
CA TYR A 125 -7.73 -5.96 -8.79
C TYR A 125 -8.44 -4.61 -8.62
N VAL A 126 -7.80 -3.61 -7.96
CA VAL A 126 -8.41 -2.29 -7.72
C VAL A 126 -8.87 -1.59 -9.01
N SER A 127 -8.14 -1.79 -10.11
CA SER A 127 -8.41 -1.20 -11.43
C SER A 127 -9.60 -1.81 -12.16
N LEU A 128 -10.11 -2.97 -11.71
CA LEU A 128 -11.19 -3.70 -12.38
C LEU A 128 -12.59 -3.22 -11.96
N TRP A 129 -12.65 -2.43 -10.89
CA TRP A 129 -13.87 -1.85 -10.35
C TRP A 129 -14.28 -0.56 -11.09
N PRO A 130 -15.55 -0.13 -10.99
CA PRO A 130 -16.01 1.15 -11.53
C PRO A 130 -15.14 2.32 -11.06
N VAL A 131 -14.96 3.32 -11.93
CA VAL A 131 -14.08 4.48 -11.67
C VAL A 131 -14.81 5.70 -11.11
N THR A 132 -16.14 5.72 -11.15
CA THR A 132 -16.96 6.84 -10.70
C THR A 132 -18.17 6.34 -9.92
N ILE A 133 -18.62 7.17 -8.98
CA ILE A 133 -19.93 7.02 -8.32
C ILE A 133 -20.67 8.35 -8.37
N SER A 134 -21.99 8.30 -8.44
CA SER A 134 -22.83 9.50 -8.38
C SER A 134 -22.81 10.07 -6.97
N ASN A 135 -22.66 11.39 -6.84
CA ASN A 135 -22.67 12.11 -5.56
C ASN A 135 -21.63 11.60 -4.53
N ALA A 136 -20.37 11.40 -4.95
CA ALA A 136 -19.30 10.87 -4.09
C ALA A 136 -19.18 11.58 -2.73
N ASN A 137 -19.34 12.91 -2.69
CA ASN A 137 -19.28 13.70 -1.47
C ASN A 137 -20.36 13.39 -0.42
N SER A 138 -21.41 12.63 -0.79
CA SER A 138 -22.47 12.21 0.14
C SER A 138 -22.15 10.93 0.91
N TYR A 139 -21.03 10.27 0.58
CA TYR A 139 -20.61 9.01 1.20
C TYR A 139 -19.61 9.26 2.33
N ASP A 140 -19.63 8.39 3.33
CA ASP A 140 -18.72 8.43 4.46
C ASP A 140 -17.39 7.74 4.14
N VAL A 141 -16.41 8.53 3.70
CA VAL A 141 -15.04 8.04 3.42
C VAL A 141 -14.34 7.49 4.66
N THR A 142 -14.67 7.99 5.86
CA THR A 142 -14.08 7.53 7.12
C THR A 142 -14.57 6.12 7.42
N ALA A 143 -15.88 5.88 7.32
CA ALA A 143 -16.43 4.54 7.50
C ALA A 143 -15.90 3.52 6.49
N VAL A 144 -15.62 3.92 5.23
CA VAL A 144 -14.95 3.06 4.25
C VAL A 144 -13.52 2.74 4.68
N SER A 145 -12.77 3.77 5.10
CA SER A 145 -11.39 3.61 5.57
C SER A 145 -11.29 2.72 6.80
N ASP A 146 -12.19 2.88 7.78
CA ASP A 146 -12.21 2.10 9.02
C ASP A 146 -12.52 0.64 8.73
N LEU A 147 -13.56 0.36 7.94
CA LEU A 147 -13.88 -1.02 7.56
C LEU A 147 -12.75 -1.66 6.74
N LEU A 148 -12.14 -0.91 5.82
CA LEU A 148 -11.01 -1.39 5.04
C LEU A 148 -9.83 -1.74 5.95
N TRP A 149 -9.49 -0.87 6.91
CA TRP A 149 -8.44 -1.13 7.90
C TRP A 149 -8.73 -2.40 8.70
N ASP A 150 -9.96 -2.58 9.19
CA ASP A 150 -10.33 -3.75 9.98
C ASP A 150 -10.26 -5.04 9.16
N VAL A 151 -10.75 -5.01 7.91
CA VAL A 151 -10.73 -6.17 7.00
C VAL A 151 -9.30 -6.55 6.62
N VAL A 152 -8.44 -5.58 6.33
CA VAL A 152 -7.02 -5.85 6.00
C VAL A 152 -6.28 -6.40 7.22
N THR A 153 -6.54 -5.85 8.41
CA THR A 153 -5.96 -6.35 9.67
C THR A 153 -6.39 -7.78 9.95
N TYR A 154 -7.68 -8.09 9.75
CA TYR A 154 -8.21 -9.45 9.84
C TYR A 154 -7.56 -10.39 8.82
N ALA A 155 -7.43 -9.96 7.56
CA ALA A 155 -6.84 -10.77 6.49
C ALA A 155 -5.36 -11.12 6.75
N LEU A 156 -4.57 -10.15 7.25
CA LEU A 156 -3.18 -10.36 7.65
C LEU A 156 -3.05 -11.36 8.81
N LYS A 157 -4.03 -11.39 9.72
CA LYS A 157 -4.05 -12.34 10.85
C LYS A 157 -4.38 -13.77 10.39
N GLU A 158 -5.32 -13.93 9.46
CA GLU A 158 -5.71 -15.26 8.96
C GLU A 158 -4.68 -15.84 7.99
N HIS A 159 -3.90 -15.01 7.28
CA HIS A 159 -2.90 -15.46 6.29
C HIS A 159 -1.48 -14.92 6.55
N PRO A 160 -0.86 -15.23 7.70
CA PRO A 160 0.49 -14.76 8.00
C PRO A 160 1.57 -15.38 7.09
N THR A 161 1.29 -16.53 6.47
CA THR A 161 2.25 -17.29 5.64
C THR A 161 1.97 -17.24 4.15
N ASN A 162 0.87 -16.62 3.72
CA ASN A 162 0.56 -16.48 2.29
C ASN A 162 1.32 -15.27 1.73
N ILE A 163 2.56 -15.50 1.28
CA ILE A 163 3.52 -14.44 0.97
C ILE A 163 2.98 -13.42 -0.05
N PRO A 164 2.44 -13.80 -1.23
CA PRO A 164 1.99 -12.80 -2.20
C PRO A 164 0.90 -11.87 -1.67
N PHE A 165 -0.14 -12.43 -1.05
CA PHE A 165 -1.25 -11.63 -0.50
C PHE A 165 -0.84 -10.83 0.73
N SER A 166 -0.06 -11.41 1.64
CA SER A 166 0.43 -10.71 2.83
C SER A 166 1.32 -9.52 2.47
N VAL A 167 2.19 -9.63 1.44
CA VAL A 167 2.99 -8.50 0.95
C VAL A 167 2.10 -7.39 0.39
N SER A 168 1.13 -7.72 -0.46
CA SER A 168 0.17 -6.76 -1.04
C SER A 168 -0.64 -6.03 0.05
N TRP A 169 -1.12 -6.78 1.05
CA TRP A 169 -1.89 -6.22 2.17
C TRP A 169 -1.04 -5.40 3.15
N LEU A 170 0.22 -5.77 3.38
CA LEU A 170 1.16 -4.95 4.15
C LEU A 170 1.44 -3.62 3.45
N ARG A 171 1.62 -3.62 2.11
CA ARG A 171 1.75 -2.39 1.32
C ARG A 171 0.52 -1.50 1.48
N LEU A 172 -0.67 -2.09 1.37
CA LEU A 172 -1.93 -1.38 1.56
C LEU A 172 -2.07 -0.79 2.98
N MET A 173 -1.63 -1.49 4.02
CA MET A 173 -1.56 -0.91 5.38
C MET A 173 -0.61 0.28 5.44
N GLY A 174 0.51 0.24 4.71
CA GLY A 174 1.41 1.38 4.53
C GLY A 174 0.70 2.57 3.90
N ASP A 175 -0.09 2.32 2.85
CA ASP A 175 -0.85 3.34 2.11
C ASP A 175 -1.95 3.98 2.95
N LEU A 176 -2.72 3.20 3.70
CA LEU A 176 -3.75 3.70 4.62
C LEU A 176 -3.16 4.62 5.69
N ASN A 177 -2.03 4.21 6.28
CA ASN A 177 -1.30 5.03 7.25
C ASN A 177 -0.70 6.28 6.60
N PHE A 178 -0.22 6.19 5.36
CA PHE A 178 0.28 7.32 4.60
C PHE A 178 -0.82 8.37 4.36
N ALA A 179 -1.99 7.94 3.89
CA ALA A 179 -3.16 8.79 3.66
C ALA A 179 -3.68 9.43 4.95
N SER A 180 -3.45 8.78 6.10
CA SER A 180 -3.78 9.28 7.44
C SER A 180 -2.66 10.11 8.07
N CYS A 181 -1.61 10.47 7.33
CA CYS A 181 -0.43 11.20 7.81
C CYS A 181 0.38 10.51 8.93
N HIS A 182 0.18 9.20 9.16
CA HIS A 182 0.95 8.39 10.10
C HIS A 182 2.26 7.89 9.47
N TYR A 183 3.14 8.82 9.08
CA TYR A 183 4.33 8.53 8.26
C TYR A 183 5.30 7.50 8.87
N ARG A 184 5.50 7.51 10.19
CA ARG A 184 6.37 6.52 10.86
C ARG A 184 5.81 5.10 10.77
N ILE A 185 4.50 4.95 10.94
CA ILE A 185 3.80 3.65 10.86
C ILE A 185 3.77 3.19 9.39
N SER A 186 3.51 4.11 8.47
CA SER A 186 3.55 3.86 7.03
C SER A 186 4.91 3.28 6.58
N LEU A 187 6.02 3.91 6.99
CA LEU A 187 7.38 3.40 6.75
C LEU A 187 7.57 1.98 7.28
N SER A 188 7.09 1.70 8.50
CA SER A 188 7.18 0.37 9.11
C SER A 188 6.51 -0.70 8.24
N TYR A 189 5.31 -0.42 7.72
CA TYR A 189 4.58 -1.36 6.86
C TYR A 189 5.24 -1.55 5.49
N TYR A 190 5.74 -0.49 4.86
CA TYR A 190 6.50 -0.62 3.62
C TYR A 190 7.75 -1.48 3.82
N LEU A 191 8.52 -1.23 4.87
CA LEU A 191 9.71 -2.01 5.20
C LEU A 191 9.38 -3.47 5.50
N LYS A 192 8.30 -3.75 6.25
CA LYS A 192 7.81 -5.13 6.46
C LYS A 192 7.52 -5.82 5.13
N SER A 193 6.77 -5.17 4.24
CA SER A 193 6.43 -5.73 2.94
C SER A 193 7.66 -6.03 2.07
N LEU A 194 8.61 -5.09 2.00
CA LEU A 194 9.85 -5.24 1.24
C LEU A 194 10.76 -6.31 1.86
N SER A 195 10.82 -6.39 3.19
CA SER A 195 11.64 -7.38 3.89
C SER A 195 11.14 -8.81 3.65
N ILE A 196 9.82 -9.02 3.53
CA ILE A 196 9.28 -10.33 3.19
C ILE A 196 9.55 -10.64 1.71
N TYR A 197 9.29 -9.67 0.83
CA TYR A 197 9.42 -9.86 -0.61
C TYR A 197 10.85 -10.14 -1.07
N TYR A 198 11.84 -9.47 -0.47
CA TYR A 198 13.26 -9.61 -0.82
C TYR A 198 14.04 -10.54 0.12
N ASP A 199 13.36 -11.42 0.87
CA ASP A 199 13.96 -12.33 1.86
C ASP A 199 14.97 -11.63 2.77
N TYR A 200 14.49 -10.66 3.55
CA TYR A 200 15.28 -9.77 4.40
C TYR A 200 16.47 -9.11 3.66
N PHE A 201 16.21 -8.75 2.40
CA PHE A 201 17.17 -8.15 1.48
C PHE A 201 18.38 -9.03 1.19
N ASN A 202 18.20 -10.36 1.21
CA ASN A 202 19.20 -11.32 0.71
C ASN A 202 19.18 -11.40 -0.84
N ILE A 203 18.09 -10.95 -1.47
CA ILE A 203 17.91 -10.91 -2.92
C ILE A 203 18.00 -9.46 -3.40
N PRO A 204 18.59 -9.19 -4.58
CA PRO A 204 18.70 -7.83 -5.13
C PRO A 204 17.38 -7.06 -5.18
N VAL A 205 17.37 -5.87 -4.58
CA VAL A 205 16.23 -4.97 -4.53
C VAL A 205 16.06 -4.26 -5.86
N ARG A 206 14.90 -4.47 -6.50
CA ARG A 206 14.52 -3.83 -7.76
C ARG A 206 13.83 -2.49 -7.48
N PRO A 207 13.85 -1.55 -8.43
CA PRO A 207 13.05 -0.33 -8.33
C PRO A 207 11.56 -0.67 -8.14
N ASP A 208 10.94 0.03 -7.18
CA ASP A 208 9.50 0.02 -6.89
C ASP A 208 9.11 1.47 -6.58
N ASP A 209 9.12 2.29 -7.64
CA ASP A 209 8.93 3.74 -7.59
C ASP A 209 7.73 4.18 -6.73
N PRO A 210 6.53 3.58 -6.84
CA PRO A 210 5.39 3.96 -6.01
C PRO A 210 5.69 3.87 -4.51
N ILE A 211 6.34 2.79 -4.06
CA ILE A 211 6.66 2.59 -2.65
C ILE A 211 7.79 3.52 -2.22
N PHE A 212 8.88 3.57 -2.99
CA PHE A 212 10.03 4.39 -2.60
C PHE A 212 9.70 5.88 -2.59
N ARG A 213 8.84 6.38 -3.50
CA ARG A 213 8.35 7.77 -3.45
C ARG A 213 7.57 8.06 -2.17
N ARG A 214 6.74 7.12 -1.70
CA ARG A 214 6.04 7.25 -0.41
C ARG A 214 7.00 7.20 0.77
N MET A 215 8.00 6.32 0.74
CA MET A 215 9.04 6.26 1.77
C MET A 215 9.87 7.55 1.82
N ILE A 216 10.29 8.10 0.68
CA ILE A 216 11.00 9.40 0.58
C ILE A 216 10.17 10.50 1.23
N LYS A 217 8.87 10.57 0.91
CA LYS A 217 7.96 11.55 1.50
C LYS A 217 7.80 11.38 3.00
N CYS A 218 7.71 10.14 3.49
CA CYS A 218 7.67 9.86 4.92
C CYS A 218 8.95 10.33 5.62
N CYS A 219 10.13 9.93 5.14
CA CYS A 219 11.42 10.32 5.72
C CYS A 219 11.59 11.84 5.71
N THR A 220 11.24 12.52 4.60
CA THR A 220 11.29 13.99 4.51
C THR A 220 10.38 14.64 5.55
N THR A 221 9.16 14.12 5.73
CA THR A 221 8.19 14.70 6.68
C THR A 221 8.59 14.46 8.14
N LEU A 222 9.31 13.37 8.42
CA LEU A 222 9.87 13.06 9.74
C LEU A 222 11.19 13.80 10.03
N GLY A 223 11.73 14.55 9.06
CA GLY A 223 13.02 15.24 9.16
C GLY A 223 14.24 14.32 9.02
N CYS A 224 14.07 13.10 8.53
CA CYS A 224 15.15 12.14 8.22
C CYS A 224 15.65 12.37 6.79
N HIS A 225 16.30 13.52 6.57
CA HIS A 225 16.68 13.99 5.24
C HIS A 225 17.78 13.13 4.58
N THR A 226 18.72 12.59 5.34
CA THR A 226 19.76 11.72 4.77
C THR A 226 19.15 10.38 4.34
N GLN A 227 18.25 9.80 5.14
CA GLN A 227 17.49 8.61 4.74
C GLN A 227 16.68 8.86 3.45
N ALA A 228 16.00 10.01 3.37
CA ALA A 228 15.22 10.38 2.19
C ALA A 228 16.12 10.55 0.94
N ALA A 229 17.29 11.17 1.09
CA ALA A 229 18.24 11.34 -0.01
C ALA A 229 18.84 10.01 -0.49
N VAL A 230 19.13 9.07 0.43
CA VAL A 230 19.56 7.72 0.06
C VAL A 230 18.47 7.00 -0.74
N LEU A 231 17.21 7.12 -0.30
CA LEU A 231 16.05 6.54 -0.98
C LEU A 231 15.83 7.09 -2.40
N CYS A 232 16.25 8.32 -2.72
CA CYS A 232 16.16 8.84 -4.08
C CYS A 232 16.94 8.01 -5.12
N GLN A 233 17.97 7.27 -4.70
CA GLN A 233 18.74 6.37 -5.58
C GLN A 233 18.01 5.04 -5.85
N PHE A 234 16.96 4.70 -5.07
CA PHE A 234 16.20 3.45 -5.25
C PHE A 234 15.18 3.52 -6.39
N LEU A 235 14.90 4.72 -6.89
CA LEU A 235 14.03 4.94 -8.03
C LEU A 235 14.67 4.39 -9.31
N GLU A 236 13.86 4.08 -10.32
CA GLU A 236 14.36 3.64 -11.63
C GLU A 236 15.31 4.69 -12.24
N GLU A 237 14.91 5.95 -12.17
CA GLU A 237 15.77 7.10 -12.42
C GLU A 237 15.97 7.88 -11.12
N THR A 238 17.24 8.09 -10.73
CA THR A 238 17.57 8.87 -9.54
C THR A 238 16.99 10.28 -9.62
N ASP A 239 16.15 10.65 -8.66
CA ASP A 239 15.57 12.01 -8.58
C ASP A 239 16.58 12.98 -7.93
N TYR A 240 17.54 13.44 -8.72
CA TYR A 240 18.57 14.38 -8.30
C TYR A 240 17.98 15.71 -7.80
N THR A 241 16.91 16.19 -8.43
CA THR A 241 16.28 17.46 -8.08
C THR A 241 15.74 17.39 -6.64
N LEU A 242 15.07 16.30 -6.30
CA LEU A 242 14.57 16.07 -4.96
C LEU A 242 15.70 15.81 -3.97
N ALA A 243 16.68 14.96 -4.34
CA ALA A 243 17.82 14.64 -3.47
C ALA A 243 18.61 15.89 -3.08
N PHE A 244 18.98 16.72 -4.06
CA PHE A 244 19.73 17.96 -3.81
C PHE A 244 18.93 18.96 -3.00
N ARG A 245 17.61 19.07 -3.24
CA ARG A 245 16.73 19.93 -2.43
C ARG A 245 16.70 19.47 -0.97
N ILE A 246 16.53 18.17 -0.73
CA ILE A 246 16.49 17.59 0.62
C ILE A 246 17.82 17.82 1.35
N LEU A 247 18.94 17.54 0.69
CA LEU A 247 20.29 17.70 1.26
C LEU A 247 20.67 19.18 1.46
N SER A 248 20.08 20.09 0.69
CA SER A 248 20.27 21.53 0.84
C SER A 248 19.57 22.12 2.05
N ASP A 249 18.54 21.45 2.59
CA ASP A 249 17.70 22.00 3.64
C ASP A 249 18.56 22.33 4.88
N PRO A 250 18.53 23.58 5.38
CA PRO A 250 19.28 23.99 6.57
C PRO A 250 18.67 23.46 7.87
N LYS A 251 17.46 22.87 7.83
CA LYS A 251 16.83 22.28 9.01
C LYS A 251 17.70 21.17 9.60
N THR A 252 17.65 21.06 10.91
CA THR A 252 18.30 19.99 11.66
C THR A 252 17.81 18.65 11.15
N CYS A 253 18.76 17.78 10.78
CA CYS A 253 18.44 16.42 10.36
C CYS A 253 18.20 15.56 11.59
N ASN A 254 17.07 14.85 11.63
CA ASN A 254 16.69 13.96 12.73
C ASN A 254 17.18 12.51 12.52
N ASP A 255 18.12 12.29 11.59
CA ASP A 255 18.78 11.01 11.39
C ASP A 255 20.29 11.09 11.64
N ALA A 256 20.92 9.92 11.79
CA ALA A 256 22.37 9.80 11.96
C ALA A 256 23.08 10.00 10.61
N VAL A 257 23.11 11.27 10.15
CA VAL A 257 23.59 11.72 8.83
C VAL A 257 24.84 10.98 8.34
N ASP A 258 25.91 11.02 9.13
CA ASP A 258 27.22 10.44 8.80
C ASP A 258 27.21 8.91 8.80
N ALA A 259 26.35 8.29 9.62
CA ALA A 259 26.17 6.85 9.64
C ALA A 259 25.61 6.31 8.32
N TYR A 260 24.97 7.13 7.48
CA TYR A 260 24.37 6.69 6.20
C TYR A 260 25.21 7.02 4.96
N TYR A 261 26.35 7.70 5.06
CA TYR A 261 27.13 8.04 3.86
C TYR A 261 27.58 6.81 3.06
N HIS A 262 27.92 5.73 3.75
CA HIS A 262 28.28 4.47 3.10
C HIS A 262 27.14 3.84 2.29
N CYS A 263 25.89 4.30 2.46
CA CYS A 263 24.73 3.85 1.71
C CYS A 263 24.51 4.62 0.40
N PHE A 264 25.30 5.65 0.09
CA PHE A 264 25.27 6.29 -1.24
C PHE A 264 26.16 5.52 -2.22
N TRP A 265 25.64 5.28 -3.42
CA TRP A 265 26.38 4.73 -4.57
C TRP A 265 26.40 5.68 -5.76
N ASP A 266 25.55 6.71 -5.75
CA ASP A 266 25.49 7.71 -6.79
C ASP A 266 26.57 8.78 -6.61
N ILE A 267 27.45 8.88 -7.61
CA ILE A 267 28.58 9.81 -7.61
C ILE A 267 28.12 11.26 -7.59
N SER A 268 27.09 11.61 -8.36
CA SER A 268 26.58 12.99 -8.44
C SER A 268 26.05 13.46 -7.09
N ILE A 269 25.36 12.58 -6.35
CA ILE A 269 24.88 12.89 -4.99
C ILE A 269 26.04 13.02 -4.01
N LEU A 270 27.06 12.16 -4.09
CA LEU A 270 28.25 12.26 -3.25
C LEU A 270 29.04 13.55 -3.51
N GLU A 271 29.24 13.93 -4.77
CA GLU A 271 29.87 15.20 -5.14
C GLU A 271 29.11 16.40 -4.59
N PHE A 272 27.78 16.38 -4.73
CA PHE A 272 26.91 17.41 -4.18
C PHE A 272 27.05 17.51 -2.66
N LEU A 273 27.03 16.38 -1.94
CA LEU A 273 27.26 16.33 -0.49
C LEU A 273 28.60 16.95 -0.10
N ILE A 274 29.68 16.58 -0.80
CA ILE A 274 31.03 17.10 -0.54
C ILE A 274 31.07 18.63 -0.74
N TYR A 275 30.51 19.12 -1.84
CA TYR A 275 30.41 20.55 -2.11
C TYR A 275 29.66 21.28 -1.00
N HIS A 276 28.51 20.74 -0.60
CA HIS A 276 27.63 21.37 0.37
C HIS A 276 28.23 21.40 1.78
N HIS A 277 28.81 20.28 2.24
CA HIS A 277 29.55 20.24 3.51
C HIS A 277 30.74 21.19 3.52
N HIS A 278 31.45 21.31 2.39
CA HIS A 278 32.52 22.30 2.27
C HIS A 278 32.00 23.73 2.43
N LYS A 279 30.89 24.06 1.78
CA LYS A 279 30.26 25.39 1.84
C LYS A 279 29.77 25.75 3.25
N ARG A 280 29.32 24.76 4.03
CA ARG A 280 28.87 24.92 5.42
C ARG A 280 30.01 24.87 6.46
N GLY A 281 31.26 24.63 6.05
CA GLY A 281 32.38 24.46 6.99
C GLY A 281 32.34 23.14 7.77
N GLU A 282 31.57 22.15 7.31
CA GLU A 282 31.39 20.84 7.96
C GLU A 282 32.53 19.88 7.58
N PHE A 283 33.76 20.17 8.01
CA PHE A 283 34.97 19.49 7.55
C PHE A 283 34.99 17.98 7.80
N GLN A 284 34.48 17.50 8.94
CA GLN A 284 34.45 16.07 9.26
C GLN A 284 33.50 15.30 8.33
N ARG A 285 32.30 15.84 8.11
CA ARG A 285 31.31 15.26 7.20
C ARG A 285 31.80 15.26 5.75
N LYS A 286 32.42 16.37 5.31
CA LYS A 286 33.12 16.43 4.02
C LYS A 286 34.15 15.30 3.91
N LYS A 287 35.00 15.11 4.92
CA LYS A 287 36.02 14.06 4.92
C LYS A 287 35.41 12.66 4.79
N CYS A 288 34.33 12.37 5.53
CA CYS A 288 33.63 11.10 5.41
C CYS A 288 33.07 10.89 3.99
N ALA A 289 32.41 11.89 3.40
CA ALA A 289 31.88 11.78 2.05
C ALA A 289 33.01 11.58 0.99
N VAL A 290 34.14 12.27 1.15
CA VAL A 290 35.35 12.08 0.31
C VAL A 290 35.92 10.66 0.42
N GLN A 291 35.85 10.04 1.61
CA GLN A 291 36.28 8.65 1.77
C GLN A 291 35.35 7.68 1.03
N ILE A 292 34.04 7.92 1.07
CA ILE A 292 33.06 7.07 0.37
C ILE A 292 33.20 7.18 -1.15
N ILE A 293 33.26 8.40 -1.71
CA ILE A 293 33.41 8.58 -3.16
C ILE A 293 34.73 8.01 -3.69
N GLY A 294 35.76 7.94 -2.84
CA GLY A 294 37.06 7.36 -3.17
C GLY A 294 37.11 5.83 -3.11
N MET A 295 36.02 5.15 -2.77
CA MET A 295 35.97 3.68 -2.77
C MET A 295 36.05 3.12 -4.19
N LEU A 296 36.90 2.12 -4.41
CA LEU A 296 37.16 1.54 -5.73
C LEU A 296 35.90 0.97 -6.39
N GLU A 297 34.99 0.41 -5.62
CA GLU A 297 33.73 -0.17 -6.09
C GLU A 297 32.75 0.85 -6.69
N LEU A 298 32.88 2.14 -6.32
CA LEU A 298 32.07 3.23 -6.87
C LEU A 298 32.72 3.92 -8.08
N ASN A 299 33.87 3.44 -8.54
CA ASN A 299 34.54 4.05 -9.69
C ASN A 299 33.63 3.98 -10.93
N ALA A 300 33.34 5.15 -11.53
CA ALA A 300 32.48 5.26 -12.71
C ALA A 300 33.03 4.52 -13.95
N SER A 301 34.33 4.16 -13.95
CA SER A 301 34.96 3.35 -14.99
C SER A 301 34.82 1.83 -14.77
N ASN A 302 34.25 1.39 -13.64
CA ASN A 302 33.92 -0.02 -13.43
C ASN A 302 32.87 -0.50 -14.43
N ASN A 303 32.85 -1.80 -14.69
CA ASN A 303 31.79 -2.41 -15.49
C ASN A 303 30.44 -2.36 -14.74
N GLU A 304 29.34 -2.56 -15.49
CA GLU A 304 27.98 -2.53 -14.93
C GLU A 304 27.77 -3.56 -13.81
N GLU A 305 28.42 -4.72 -13.89
CA GLU A 305 28.31 -5.78 -12.89
C GLU A 305 28.82 -5.34 -11.52
N ILE A 306 30.01 -4.73 -11.45
CA ILE A 306 30.59 -4.21 -10.21
C ILE A 306 29.73 -3.05 -9.67
N GLN A 307 29.26 -2.15 -10.53
CA GLN A 307 28.39 -1.05 -10.11
C GLN A 307 27.06 -1.58 -9.55
N GLN A 308 26.50 -2.62 -10.17
CA GLN A 308 25.29 -3.28 -9.72
C GLN A 308 25.49 -4.00 -8.37
N GLU A 309 26.61 -4.69 -8.19
CA GLU A 309 26.94 -5.35 -6.92
C GLU A 309 27.13 -4.32 -5.78
N ALA A 310 27.88 -3.25 -6.05
CA ALA A 310 28.12 -2.17 -5.09
C ALA A 310 26.82 -1.48 -4.65
N SER A 311 25.90 -1.23 -5.59
CA SER A 311 24.58 -0.66 -5.29
C SER A 311 23.68 -1.65 -4.54
N ASN A 312 23.66 -2.93 -4.91
CA ASN A 312 22.86 -3.97 -4.24
C ASN A 312 23.29 -4.16 -2.78
N LEU A 313 24.60 -4.16 -2.50
CA LEU A 313 25.13 -4.25 -1.13
C LEU A 313 24.66 -3.07 -0.28
N ARG A 314 24.74 -1.85 -0.83
CA ARG A 314 24.31 -0.61 -0.14
C ARG A 314 22.81 -0.57 0.08
N LYS A 315 22.01 -0.95 -0.92
CA LYS A 315 20.55 -1.07 -0.80
C LYS A 315 20.17 -1.99 0.36
N SER A 316 20.76 -3.18 0.41
CA SER A 316 20.48 -4.18 1.44
C SER A 316 20.92 -3.73 2.82
N THR A 317 22.09 -3.11 2.92
CA THR A 317 22.61 -2.54 4.18
C THR A 317 21.70 -1.45 4.71
N PHE A 318 21.30 -0.52 3.84
CA PHE A 318 20.42 0.58 4.18
C PHE A 318 19.04 0.11 4.64
N LEU A 319 18.38 -0.75 3.85
CA LEU A 319 17.04 -1.22 4.18
C LEU A 319 17.01 -2.08 5.46
N ARG A 320 18.03 -2.90 5.71
CA ARG A 320 18.17 -3.61 6.99
C ARG A 320 18.34 -2.65 8.17
N ALA A 321 19.10 -1.57 8.00
CA ALA A 321 19.22 -0.55 9.03
C ALA A 321 17.88 0.16 9.30
N LEU A 322 17.11 0.48 8.25
CA LEU A 322 15.76 1.03 8.42
C LEU A 322 14.81 0.04 9.11
N CYS A 323 14.85 -1.26 8.77
CA CYS A 323 14.07 -2.27 9.48
C CYS A 323 14.36 -2.29 10.98
N LYS A 324 15.65 -2.23 11.37
CA LYS A 324 16.03 -2.13 12.80
C LYS A 324 15.49 -0.88 13.50
N GLN A 325 15.26 0.21 12.78
CA GLN A 325 14.79 1.47 13.35
C GLN A 325 13.25 1.57 13.42
N TYR A 326 12.55 1.05 12.42
CA TYR A 326 11.12 1.28 12.22
C TYR A 326 10.25 0.03 12.39
N VAL A 327 10.84 -1.18 12.33
CA VAL A 327 10.10 -2.44 12.35
C VAL A 327 10.32 -3.23 13.64
N PHE A 328 11.55 -3.29 14.14
CA PHE A 328 11.94 -4.11 15.29
C PHE A 328 12.05 -3.34 16.60
#